data_AF-A0A368USR3-F1
#
_entry.id   AF-A0A368USR3-F1
#
_cell.length_a   1.000
_cell.length_b   1.000
_cell.length_c   1.000
_cell.angle_alpha   90.00
_cell.angle_beta   90.00
_cell.angle_gamma   90.00
#
_symmetry.space_group_name_H-M   'P 1'
#
loop_
_entity.id
_entity.type
_entity.pdbx_description
1 polymer ?
#
loop_
_entity_poly.entity_id
_entity_poly.type
_entity_poly.pdbx_seq_one_letter_code
_entity_poly.pdbx_strand_id
1 'polypeptide(L)'
;MHRLDISLYSAMQTIMLRLALNNAHKQFRHANEFSAWAVAEMKRLKKLESVDKELFKFFKRMLAPGAQGFQLRWEQRLERYHQIQQTLKECAEMAQKERLMKVFSSFENKQVLQRFAYEEPLSFNDEESKILLNGGFIGIEKNEVSKFQQVDRSPVYLTVFVPKRQPQVETNIIRSLQRYGFNLVIAKGQRTGQLPRETFCHVELVDFKDEVGI
;
A
#
# COMPACT_ATOMS: atom_id res chain seq x y z
N MET A 1 7.05 -5.09 0.20
CA MET A 1 6.39 -4.51 -0.97
C MET A 1 6.37 -5.68 -1.91
N HIS A 2 5.19 -6.05 -2.41
CA HIS A 2 5.08 -7.26 -3.21
C HIS A 2 6.10 -7.24 -4.35
N ARG A 3 6.74 -8.38 -4.65
CA ARG A 3 7.82 -8.47 -5.65
C ARG A 3 7.44 -7.82 -6.99
N LEU A 4 6.23 -8.07 -7.47
CA LEU A 4 5.73 -7.47 -8.72
C LEU A 4 5.58 -5.94 -8.66
N ASP A 5 5.30 -5.36 -7.49
CA ASP A 5 5.28 -3.89 -7.33
C ASP A 5 6.70 -3.31 -7.40
N ILE A 6 7.70 -3.99 -6.83
CA ILE A 6 9.12 -3.59 -6.94
C ILE A 6 9.57 -3.61 -8.40
N SER A 7 9.32 -4.72 -9.09
CA SER A 7 9.70 -4.85 -10.50
C SER A 7 8.94 -3.87 -11.38
N LEU A 8 7.65 -3.59 -11.08
CA LEU A 8 6.88 -2.57 -11.80
C LEU A 8 7.47 -1.18 -11.58
N TYR A 9 7.82 -0.82 -10.34
CA TYR A 9 8.44 0.48 -10.06
C TYR A 9 9.73 0.68 -10.85
N SER A 10 10.63 -0.32 -10.83
CA SER A 10 11.89 -0.28 -11.60
C SER A 10 11.66 -0.11 -13.10
N ALA A 11 10.69 -0.84 -13.66
CA ALA A 11 10.32 -0.71 -15.07
C ALA A 11 9.76 0.70 -15.38
N MET A 12 8.87 1.22 -14.53
CA MET A 12 8.31 2.57 -14.69
C MET A 12 9.40 3.64 -14.64
N GLN A 13 10.34 3.56 -13.70
CA GLN A 13 11.48 4.49 -13.61
C GLN A 13 12.35 4.44 -14.87
N THR A 14 12.66 3.24 -15.36
CA THR A 14 13.46 3.07 -16.58
C THR A 14 12.77 3.68 -17.80
N ILE A 15 11.45 3.51 -17.90
CA ILE A 15 10.64 4.10 -18.95
C ILE A 15 10.65 5.63 -18.85
N MET A 16 10.42 6.20 -17.66
CA MET A 16 10.42 7.65 -17.45
C MET A 16 11.80 8.26 -17.69
N LEU A 17 12.88 7.60 -17.28
CA LEU A 17 14.24 8.03 -17.56
C LEU A 17 14.51 8.06 -19.07
N ARG A 18 14.05 7.05 -19.80
CA ARG A 18 14.18 7.01 -21.26
C ARG A 18 13.35 8.09 -21.95
N LEU A 19 12.17 8.42 -21.41
CA LEU A 19 11.37 9.54 -21.88
C LEU A 19 12.17 10.84 -21.75
N ALA A 20 12.73 11.08 -20.56
CA ALA A 20 13.50 12.28 -20.25
C ALA A 20 14.79 12.40 -21.09
N LEU A 21 15.54 11.31 -21.28
CA LEU A 21 16.84 11.35 -21.96
C LEU A 21 16.74 11.32 -23.49
N ASN A 22 15.92 10.42 -24.04
CA ASN A 22 15.93 10.12 -25.47
C ASN A 22 14.73 10.70 -26.22
N ASN A 23 13.75 11.24 -25.49
CA ASN A 23 12.50 11.73 -26.04
C ASN A 23 12.06 13.01 -25.31
N ALA A 24 13.01 13.83 -24.84
CA ALA A 24 12.74 15.02 -24.04
C ALA A 24 11.71 15.97 -24.71
N HIS A 25 11.71 16.03 -26.04
CA HIS A 25 10.80 16.86 -26.84
C HIS A 25 9.50 16.16 -27.26
N LYS A 26 9.30 14.90 -26.86
CA LYS A 26 8.12 14.14 -27.24
C LYS A 26 6.92 14.63 -26.45
N GLN A 27 6.09 15.42 -27.12
CA GLN A 27 4.82 15.88 -26.58
C GLN A 27 3.73 14.87 -26.91
N PHE A 28 3.11 14.30 -25.88
CA PHE A 28 1.89 13.49 -26.03
C PHE A 28 0.71 14.45 -26.12
N ARG A 29 0.10 14.56 -27.31
CA ARG A 29 -1.04 15.45 -27.56
C ARG A 29 -2.34 14.85 -27.01
N HIS A 30 -2.37 13.52 -26.90
CA HIS A 30 -3.53 12.79 -26.40
C HIS A 30 -3.10 11.71 -25.39
N ALA A 31 -3.95 11.44 -24.38
CA ALA A 31 -3.69 10.43 -23.35
C ALA A 31 -3.42 9.02 -23.93
N ASN A 32 -4.02 8.71 -25.08
CA ASN A 32 -3.85 7.44 -25.76
C ASN A 32 -2.43 7.27 -26.34
N GLU A 33 -1.75 8.37 -26.69
CA GLU A 33 -0.38 8.34 -27.22
C GLU A 33 0.61 7.94 -26.12
N PHE A 34 0.45 8.50 -24.92
CA PHE A 34 1.25 8.11 -23.76
C PHE A 34 1.04 6.63 -23.43
N SER A 35 -0.20 6.15 -23.44
CA SER A 35 -0.52 4.73 -23.21
C SER A 35 0.14 3.81 -24.23
N ALA A 36 -0.03 4.10 -25.52
CA ALA A 36 0.57 3.30 -26.59
C ALA A 36 2.10 3.24 -26.46
N TRP A 37 2.71 4.38 -26.15
CA TRP A 37 4.15 4.48 -25.95
C TRP A 37 4.63 3.70 -24.72
N ALA A 38 3.99 3.86 -23.56
CA ALA A 38 4.36 3.13 -22.34
C ALA A 38 4.21 1.60 -22.52
N VAL A 39 3.16 1.15 -23.22
CA VAL A 39 2.96 -0.26 -23.56
C VAL A 39 4.07 -0.76 -24.51
N ALA A 40 4.48 0.05 -25.49
CA ALA A 40 5.59 -0.29 -26.39
C ALA A 40 6.92 -0.41 -25.64
N GLU A 41 7.19 0.49 -24.69
CA GLU A 41 8.38 0.42 -23.85
C GLU A 41 8.36 -0.79 -22.91
N MET A 42 7.22 -1.12 -22.29
CA MET A 42 7.07 -2.34 -21.49
C MET A 42 7.31 -3.60 -22.34
N LYS A 43 6.83 -3.63 -23.59
CA LYS A 43 7.12 -4.73 -24.54
C LYS A 43 8.60 -4.81 -24.89
N ARG A 44 9.28 -3.66 -25.03
CA ARG A 44 10.72 -3.61 -25.29
C ARG A 44 11.52 -4.14 -24.09
N LEU A 45 11.20 -3.70 -22.87
CA LEU A 45 11.84 -4.22 -21.65
C LEU A 45 11.63 -5.74 -21.51
N LYS A 46 10.47 -6.25 -21.93
CA LYS A 46 10.22 -7.69 -22.00
C LYS A 46 11.10 -8.41 -23.02
N LYS A 47 11.32 -7.82 -24.21
CA LYS A 47 12.25 -8.37 -25.21
C LYS A 47 13.71 -8.38 -24.73
N LEU A 48 14.07 -7.46 -23.83
CA LEU A 48 15.37 -7.39 -23.19
C LEU A 48 15.46 -8.19 -21.88
N GLU A 49 14.46 -9.03 -21.60
CA GLU A 49 14.39 -9.88 -20.41
C GLU A 49 14.38 -9.14 -19.05
N SER A 50 14.28 -7.80 -19.05
CA SER A 50 14.18 -6.99 -17.82
C SER A 50 12.76 -7.01 -17.22
N VAL A 51 11.76 -7.43 -18.00
CA VAL A 51 10.36 -7.58 -17.59
C VAL A 51 9.88 -8.96 -18.00
N ASP A 52 9.51 -9.81 -17.05
CA ASP A 52 8.97 -11.13 -17.36
C ASP A 52 7.49 -11.09 -17.82
N LYS A 53 6.95 -12.26 -18.19
CA LYS A 53 5.55 -12.41 -18.62
C LYS A 53 4.55 -12.10 -17.50
N GLU A 54 4.90 -12.41 -16.25
CA GLU A 54 4.05 -12.22 -15.09
C GLU A 54 3.91 -10.74 -14.76
N LEU A 55 5.02 -10.02 -14.69
CA LEU A 55 5.07 -8.58 -14.51
C LEU A 55 4.33 -7.83 -15.61
N PHE A 56 4.47 -8.26 -16.87
CA PHE A 56 3.72 -7.65 -17.96
C PHE A 56 2.20 -7.85 -17.83
N LYS A 57 1.75 -9.03 -17.38
CA LYS A 57 0.33 -9.27 -17.05
C LYS A 57 -0.11 -8.40 -15.87
N PHE A 58 0.71 -8.30 -14.83
CA PHE A 58 0.47 -7.48 -13.65
C PHE A 58 0.31 -6.01 -14.03
N PHE A 59 1.22 -5.44 -14.82
CA PHE A 59 1.13 -4.09 -15.38
C PHE A 59 -0.22 -3.84 -16.07
N LYS A 60 -0.62 -4.73 -16.99
CA LYS A 60 -1.89 -4.59 -17.72
C LYS A 60 -3.10 -4.61 -16.78
N ARG A 61 -3.10 -5.51 -15.79
CA ARG A 61 -4.18 -5.63 -14.81
C ARG A 61 -4.26 -4.42 -13.89
N MET A 62 -3.12 -3.96 -13.38
CA MET A 62 -3.06 -2.92 -12.36
C MET A 62 -3.25 -1.51 -12.90
N LEU A 63 -2.68 -1.20 -14.07
CA LEU A 63 -2.73 0.15 -14.63
C LEU A 63 -3.76 0.31 -15.74
N ALA A 64 -4.31 -0.80 -16.27
CA ALA A 64 -5.33 -0.81 -17.31
C ALA A 64 -5.01 0.19 -18.45
N PRO A 65 -3.92 -0.01 -19.21
CA PRO A 65 -3.46 0.96 -20.21
C PRO A 65 -4.48 1.23 -21.32
N GLY A 66 -5.40 0.29 -21.60
CA GLY A 66 -6.48 0.50 -22.57
C GLY A 66 -7.63 1.39 -22.10
N ALA A 67 -7.69 1.73 -20.81
CA ALA A 67 -8.76 2.55 -20.24
C ALA A 67 -8.35 4.03 -20.13
N GLN A 68 -9.33 4.93 -20.27
CA GLN A 68 -9.13 6.38 -20.09
C GLN A 68 -8.49 6.70 -18.73
N GLY A 69 -7.70 7.78 -18.65
CA GLY A 69 -6.99 8.18 -17.43
C GLY A 69 -5.74 7.33 -17.10
N PHE A 70 -5.20 6.58 -18.06
CA PHE A 70 -3.97 5.78 -17.85
C PHE A 70 -2.79 6.62 -17.37
N GLN A 71 -2.54 7.77 -17.99
CA GLN A 71 -1.42 8.65 -17.60
C GLN A 71 -1.52 9.07 -16.14
N LEU A 72 -2.71 9.51 -15.69
CA LEU A 72 -2.93 9.86 -14.29
C LEU A 72 -2.68 8.67 -13.36
N ARG A 73 -3.19 7.47 -13.68
CA ARG A 73 -2.93 6.26 -12.89
C ARG A 73 -1.43 5.92 -12.84
N TRP A 74 -0.73 6.06 -13.96
CA TRP A 74 0.70 5.83 -14.05
C TRP A 74 1.48 6.78 -13.15
N GLU A 75 1.24 8.08 -13.27
CA GLU A 75 1.90 9.11 -12.46
C GLU A 75 1.62 8.92 -10.97
N GLN A 76 0.34 8.73 -10.60
CA GLN A 76 -0.05 8.47 -9.21
C GLN A 76 0.60 7.21 -8.64
N ARG A 77 0.72 6.14 -9.43
CA ARG A 77 1.36 4.88 -8.99
C ARG A 77 2.87 5.05 -8.84
N LEU A 78 3.52 5.72 -9.79
CA LEU A 78 4.95 5.99 -9.75
C LEU A 78 5.32 6.84 -8.54
N GLU A 79 4.60 7.93 -8.33
CA GLU A 79 4.76 8.82 -7.18
C GLU A 79 4.54 8.04 -5.88
N ARG A 80 3.51 7.19 -5.83
CA ARG A 80 3.26 6.37 -4.66
C ARG A 80 4.42 5.41 -4.34
N TYR A 81 4.98 4.74 -5.33
CA TYR A 81 6.14 3.88 -5.12
C TYR A 81 7.37 4.67 -4.68
N HIS A 82 7.58 5.87 -5.25
CA HIS A 82 8.66 6.74 -4.85
C HIS A 82 8.57 7.13 -3.37
N GLN A 83 7.39 7.57 -2.92
CA GLN A 83 7.13 7.89 -1.51
C GLN A 83 7.40 6.71 -0.58
N ILE A 84 6.95 5.50 -0.95
CA ILE A 84 7.22 4.29 -0.16
C ILE A 84 8.73 4.06 -0.06
N GLN A 85 9.44 4.08 -1.19
CA GLN A 85 10.89 3.84 -1.21
C GLN A 85 11.67 4.89 -0.42
N GLN A 86 11.28 6.15 -0.49
CA GLN A 86 11.90 7.21 0.29
C GLN A 86 11.68 6.99 1.80
N THR A 87 10.44 6.78 2.24
CA THR A 87 10.16 6.53 3.66
C THR A 87 10.84 5.25 4.15
N LEU A 88 10.93 4.20 3.34
CA LEU A 88 11.65 2.98 3.71
C LEU A 88 13.15 3.20 3.91
N LYS A 89 13.77 4.11 3.14
CA LYS A 89 15.17 4.51 3.36
C LYS A 89 15.34 5.27 4.67
N GLU A 90 14.43 6.20 4.97
CA GLU A 90 14.42 6.95 6.22
C GLU A 90 14.20 6.04 7.45
N CYS A 91 13.47 4.94 7.26
CA CYS A 91 13.18 3.96 8.30
C CYS A 91 14.09 2.72 8.28
N ALA A 92 15.22 2.74 7.56
CA ALA A 92 16.04 1.54 7.33
C ALA A 92 16.51 0.87 8.64
N GLU A 93 16.91 1.69 9.61
CA GLU A 93 17.41 1.28 10.93
C GLU A 93 16.31 1.20 12.00
N MET A 94 15.06 1.53 11.67
CA MET A 94 13.96 1.53 12.64
C MET A 94 13.41 0.13 12.87
N ALA A 95 13.16 -0.20 14.14
CA ALA A 95 12.50 -1.44 14.51
C ALA A 95 11.05 -1.48 13.98
N GLN A 96 10.49 -2.69 13.80
CA GLN A 96 9.10 -2.86 13.33
C GLN A 96 8.11 -2.10 14.22
N LYS A 97 8.25 -2.19 15.54
CA LYS A 97 7.43 -1.46 16.51
C LYS A 97 7.47 0.05 16.29
N GLU A 98 8.66 0.61 16.05
CA GLU A 98 8.84 2.06 15.82
C GLU A 98 8.19 2.52 14.52
N ARG A 99 8.36 1.74 13.44
CA ARG A 99 7.68 1.99 12.17
C ARG A 99 6.16 1.92 12.35
N LEU A 100 5.66 0.96 13.13
CA LEU A 100 4.22 0.86 13.41
C LEU A 100 3.72 2.08 14.21
N MET A 101 4.46 2.56 15.21
CA MET A 101 4.09 3.81 15.91
C MET A 101 3.99 4.99 14.93
N LYS A 102 4.89 5.10 13.95
CA LYS A 102 4.78 6.12 12.89
C LYS A 102 3.53 5.95 12.02
N VAL A 103 3.09 4.72 11.76
CA VAL A 103 1.80 4.47 11.10
C VAL A 103 0.67 5.11 11.92
N PHE A 104 0.61 4.82 13.23
CA PHE A 104 -0.45 5.35 14.11
C PHE A 104 -0.42 6.87 14.15
N SER A 105 0.74 7.50 14.35
CA SER A 105 0.86 8.97 14.31
C SER A 105 0.43 9.59 12.98
N SER A 106 0.48 8.84 11.86
CA SER A 106 0.04 9.34 10.56
C SER A 106 -1.49 9.52 10.43
N PHE A 107 -2.27 9.05 11.40
CA PHE A 107 -3.73 9.17 11.42
C PHE A 107 -4.27 10.27 12.32
N GLU A 108 -3.43 10.94 13.11
CA GLU A 108 -3.85 12.04 14.00
C GLU A 108 -4.63 13.12 13.25
N ASN A 109 -4.25 13.39 11.99
CA ASN A 109 -4.92 14.38 11.13
C ASN A 109 -6.03 13.81 10.23
N LYS A 110 -6.38 12.52 10.35
CA LYS A 110 -7.24 11.80 9.39
C LYS A 110 -8.60 11.37 9.95
N GLN A 111 -8.98 11.83 11.14
CA GLN A 111 -10.23 11.47 11.83
C GLN A 111 -10.41 9.95 12.04
N VAL A 112 -9.34 9.16 11.98
CA VAL A 112 -9.39 7.73 12.28
C VAL A 112 -9.06 7.56 13.77
N LEU A 113 -9.91 6.88 14.53
CA LEU A 113 -9.63 6.61 15.93
C LEU A 113 -8.48 5.59 16.03
N GLN A 114 -7.47 5.90 16.85
CA GLN A 114 -6.25 5.11 16.93
C GLN A 114 -5.98 4.66 18.37
N ARG A 115 -5.70 3.38 18.58
CA ARG A 115 -5.28 2.87 19.91
C ARG A 115 -4.08 1.93 19.81
N PHE A 116 -2.93 2.40 20.28
CA PHE A 116 -1.71 1.59 20.33
C PHE A 116 -1.62 0.88 21.69
N ALA A 117 -1.43 -0.44 21.68
CA ALA A 117 -1.35 -1.29 22.87
C ALA A 117 -2.60 -1.24 23.76
N TYR A 118 -3.78 -1.38 23.17
CA TYR A 118 -5.04 -1.39 23.93
C TYR A 118 -5.27 -2.72 24.67
N GLU A 119 -6.14 -2.69 25.69
CA GLU A 119 -6.60 -3.88 26.43
C GLU A 119 -8.07 -4.17 26.06
N GLU A 120 -8.45 -5.45 25.95
CA GLU A 120 -9.84 -5.87 25.73
C GLU A 120 -10.62 -5.88 27.06
N PRO A 121 -11.93 -5.58 27.05
CA PRO A 121 -12.74 -5.21 25.88
C PRO A 121 -12.53 -3.75 25.44
N LEU A 122 -12.59 -3.50 24.12
CA LEU A 122 -12.64 -2.13 23.59
C LEU A 122 -13.89 -1.37 24.06
N SER A 123 -13.69 -0.33 24.88
CA SER A 123 -14.74 0.61 25.28
C SER A 123 -14.54 1.97 24.64
N PHE A 124 -15.62 2.57 24.14
CA PHE A 124 -15.62 3.91 23.53
C PHE A 124 -16.64 4.80 24.24
N ASN A 125 -16.27 6.04 24.52
CA ASN A 125 -17.26 7.04 24.98
C ASN A 125 -18.11 7.55 23.80
N ASP A 126 -19.08 8.43 24.07
CA ASP A 126 -19.99 8.95 23.05
C ASP A 126 -19.28 9.73 21.92
N GLU A 127 -18.20 10.44 22.24
CA GLU A 127 -17.42 11.21 21.25
C GLU A 127 -16.57 10.28 20.38
N GLU A 128 -15.87 9.34 21.00
CA GLU A 128 -15.10 8.31 20.31
C GLU A 128 -15.99 7.44 19.42
N SER A 129 -17.20 7.12 19.87
CA SER A 129 -18.18 6.37 19.08
C SER A 129 -18.59 7.13 17.82
N LYS A 130 -18.77 8.45 17.91
CA LYS A 130 -19.03 9.30 16.73
C LYS A 130 -17.85 9.29 15.77
N ILE A 131 -16.62 9.33 16.27
CA ILE A 131 -15.41 9.27 15.43
C ILE A 131 -15.27 7.88 14.80
N LEU A 132 -15.43 6.81 15.56
CA LEU A 132 -15.40 5.43 15.10
C LEU A 132 -16.38 5.21 13.93
N LEU A 133 -17.63 5.65 14.08
CA LEU A 133 -18.67 5.47 13.07
C LEU A 133 -18.46 6.32 11.82
N ASN A 134 -17.80 7.48 11.93
CA ASN A 134 -17.63 8.42 10.81
C ASN A 134 -16.23 8.41 10.16
N GLY A 135 -15.21 7.92 10.86
CA GLY A 135 -13.81 7.97 10.45
C GLY A 135 -13.07 6.66 10.65
N GLY A 136 -13.67 5.68 11.31
CA GLY A 136 -13.14 4.33 11.47
C GLY A 136 -12.15 4.18 12.62
N PHE A 137 -11.55 3.00 12.71
CA PHE A 137 -10.61 2.67 13.77
C PHE A 137 -9.45 1.80 13.28
N ILE A 138 -8.28 2.04 13.88
CA ILE A 138 -7.10 1.19 13.80
C ILE A 138 -6.52 1.01 15.21
N GLY A 139 -6.30 -0.24 15.60
CA GLY A 139 -5.78 -0.59 16.90
C GLY A 139 -4.79 -1.74 16.83
N ILE A 140 -3.93 -1.83 17.83
CA ILE A 140 -3.14 -3.03 18.09
C ILE A 140 -3.25 -3.36 19.57
N GLU A 141 -3.58 -4.62 19.87
CA GLU A 141 -3.71 -5.10 21.23
C GLU A 141 -2.33 -5.13 21.91
N LYS A 142 -2.29 -4.91 23.22
CA LYS A 142 -1.05 -4.95 24.03
C LYS A 142 -0.27 -6.26 23.85
N ASN A 143 -0.98 -7.40 23.76
CA ASN A 143 -0.38 -8.72 23.53
C ASN A 143 0.21 -8.89 22.12
N GLU A 144 -0.34 -8.20 21.13
CA GLU A 144 0.20 -8.18 19.77
C GLU A 144 1.48 -7.33 19.70
N VAL A 145 1.54 -6.24 20.48
CA VAL A 145 2.74 -5.39 20.57
C VAL A 145 3.93 -6.12 21.19
N SER A 146 3.71 -7.01 22.16
CA SER A 146 4.79 -7.76 22.81
C SER A 146 5.45 -8.77 21.87
N LYS A 147 4.75 -9.25 20.83
CA LYS A 147 5.30 -10.14 19.80
C LYS A 147 6.46 -9.50 19.02
N PHE A 148 6.49 -8.18 18.87
CA PHE A 148 7.62 -7.48 18.23
C PHE A 148 8.95 -7.61 19.00
N GLN A 149 8.90 -8.03 20.28
CA GLN A 149 10.08 -8.26 21.10
C GLN A 149 10.48 -9.74 21.15
N GLN A 150 9.63 -10.63 20.63
CA GLN A 150 9.88 -12.06 20.63
C GLN A 150 10.77 -12.43 19.45
N VAL A 151 11.65 -13.42 19.65
CA VAL A 151 12.53 -13.94 18.59
C VAL A 151 11.72 -14.72 17.54
N ASP A 152 10.56 -15.26 17.94
CA ASP A 152 9.67 -15.99 17.04
C ASP A 152 8.83 -15.07 16.15
N ARG A 153 8.73 -15.44 14.87
CA ARG A 153 7.94 -14.77 13.83
C ARG A 153 6.43 -15.02 13.98
N SER A 154 5.91 -14.90 15.19
CA SER A 154 4.48 -15.02 15.41
C SER A 154 3.74 -13.93 14.61
N PRO A 155 2.64 -14.27 13.91
CA PRO A 155 1.88 -13.29 13.17
C PRO A 155 1.35 -12.22 14.13
N VAL A 156 1.49 -10.96 13.72
CA VAL A 156 0.99 -9.79 14.42
C VAL A 156 -0.32 -9.37 13.78
N TYR A 157 -1.33 -9.10 14.60
CA TYR A 157 -2.65 -8.68 14.13
C TYR A 157 -2.96 -7.23 14.47
N LEU A 158 -3.57 -6.52 13.52
CA LEU A 158 -4.19 -5.22 13.75
C LEU A 158 -5.71 -5.38 13.84
N THR A 159 -6.32 -4.63 14.74
CA THR A 159 -7.77 -4.52 14.85
C THR A 159 -8.21 -3.31 14.03
N VAL A 160 -9.09 -3.52 13.06
CA VAL A 160 -9.56 -2.45 12.16
C VAL A 160 -11.09 -2.44 12.08
N PHE A 161 -11.65 -1.24 11.98
CA PHE A 161 -13.05 -1.00 11.68
C PHE A 161 -13.17 0.00 10.55
N VAL A 162 -13.89 -0.37 9.49
CA VAL A 162 -14.13 0.52 8.36
C VAL A 162 -15.62 0.86 8.27
N PRO A 163 -16.01 2.14 8.36
CA PRO A 163 -17.40 2.54 8.18
C PRO A 163 -17.89 2.27 6.76
N LYS A 164 -19.15 1.84 6.62
CA LYS A 164 -19.76 1.56 5.30
C LYS A 164 -19.80 2.78 4.39
N ARG A 165 -20.02 3.97 4.95
CA ARG A 165 -20.15 5.22 4.21
C ARG A 165 -18.80 5.87 3.86
N GLN A 166 -17.68 5.32 4.33
CA GLN A 166 -16.37 5.97 4.24
C GLN A 166 -15.29 5.00 3.73
N PRO A 167 -15.40 4.49 2.48
CA PRO A 167 -14.46 3.53 1.92
C PRO A 167 -13.01 4.06 1.80
N GLN A 168 -12.83 5.38 1.78
CA GLN A 168 -11.52 6.01 1.78
C GLN A 168 -10.71 5.73 3.06
N VAL A 169 -11.35 5.37 4.17
CA VAL A 169 -10.67 5.00 5.43
C VAL A 169 -9.80 3.77 5.21
N GLU A 170 -10.31 2.75 4.54
CA GLU A 170 -9.51 1.56 4.18
C GLU A 170 -8.31 1.95 3.31
N THR A 171 -8.53 2.81 2.30
CA THR A 171 -7.43 3.28 1.44
C THR A 171 -6.38 4.03 2.25
N ASN A 172 -6.81 4.86 3.20
CA ASN A 172 -5.90 5.57 4.11
C ASN A 172 -5.14 4.62 5.01
N ILE A 173 -5.80 3.60 5.55
CA ILE A 173 -5.18 2.57 6.39
C ILE A 173 -4.09 1.83 5.62
N ILE A 174 -4.45 1.26 4.47
CA ILE A 174 -3.53 0.50 3.61
C ILE A 174 -2.37 1.38 3.16
N ARG A 175 -2.63 2.63 2.73
CA ARG A 175 -1.57 3.55 2.30
C ARG A 175 -0.63 3.94 3.43
N SER A 176 -1.14 4.20 4.63
CA SER A 176 -0.28 4.49 5.78
C SER A 176 0.60 3.29 6.13
N LEU A 177 0.03 2.08 6.19
CA LEU A 177 0.80 0.85 6.47
C LEU A 177 1.89 0.59 5.43
N GLN A 178 1.54 0.65 4.15
CA GLN A 178 2.48 0.43 3.05
C GLN A 178 3.60 1.48 3.00
N ARG A 179 3.32 2.71 3.45
CA ARG A 179 4.34 3.77 3.51
C ARG A 179 5.46 3.40 4.50
N TYR A 180 5.11 2.78 5.62
CA TYR A 180 6.06 2.36 6.65
C TYR A 180 6.47 0.87 6.53
N GLY A 181 6.19 0.24 5.40
CA GLY A 181 6.72 -1.08 5.07
C GLY A 181 5.91 -2.25 5.57
N PHE A 182 4.61 -2.09 5.72
CA PHE A 182 3.71 -3.19 6.10
C PHE A 182 2.63 -3.44 5.04
N ASN A 183 2.22 -4.69 4.93
CA ASN A 183 1.04 -5.12 4.18
C ASN A 183 0.03 -5.80 5.10
N LEU A 184 -1.23 -5.79 4.68
CA LEU A 184 -2.31 -6.54 5.33
C LEU A 184 -2.57 -7.83 4.55
N VAL A 185 -2.70 -8.95 5.26
CA VAL A 185 -3.17 -10.20 4.66
C VAL A 185 -4.69 -10.22 4.76
N ILE A 186 -5.35 -9.90 3.66
CA ILE A 186 -6.80 -10.01 3.53
C ILE A 186 -7.11 -11.43 3.09
N ALA A 187 -7.79 -12.21 3.95
CA ALA A 187 -8.06 -13.63 3.72
C ALA A 187 -8.71 -13.88 2.33
N LYS A 188 -8.17 -14.86 1.59
CA LYS A 188 -8.53 -15.20 0.20
C LYS A 188 -10.00 -15.66 -0.02
N GLY A 189 -10.83 -15.68 1.02
CA GLY A 189 -12.26 -16.00 0.95
C GLY A 189 -13.20 -14.80 0.76
N GLN A 190 -12.71 -13.56 0.91
CA GLN A 190 -13.52 -12.37 0.68
C GLN A 190 -13.55 -12.03 -0.82
N ARG A 191 -14.74 -12.12 -1.43
CA ARG A 191 -14.97 -11.94 -2.88
C ARG A 191 -14.40 -10.66 -3.48
N THR A 192 -14.08 -9.65 -2.66
CA THR A 192 -13.66 -8.31 -3.10
C THR A 192 -12.24 -7.91 -2.67
N GLY A 193 -11.53 -8.72 -1.85
CA GLY A 193 -10.24 -8.31 -1.29
C GLY A 193 -10.29 -7.00 -0.48
N GLN A 194 -11.47 -6.68 0.08
CA GLN A 194 -11.72 -5.47 0.87
C GLN A 194 -11.95 -5.86 2.33
N LEU A 195 -11.55 -4.97 3.25
CA LEU A 195 -11.85 -5.14 4.68
C LEU A 195 -13.36 -5.18 4.94
N PRO A 196 -13.83 -6.02 5.90
CA PRO A 196 -15.19 -5.96 6.43
C PRO A 196 -15.64 -4.54 6.79
N ARG A 197 -16.92 -4.25 6.54
CA ARG A 197 -17.53 -2.97 6.90
C ARG A 197 -18.35 -3.13 8.18
N GLU A 198 -18.43 -2.05 8.96
CA GLU A 198 -19.29 -1.93 10.15
C GLU A 198 -19.06 -3.04 11.20
N THR A 199 -17.89 -3.68 11.16
CA THR A 199 -17.49 -4.75 12.05
C THR A 199 -16.00 -4.61 12.37
N PHE A 200 -15.63 -4.91 13.61
CA PHE A 200 -14.23 -5.04 13.99
C PHE A 200 -13.69 -6.32 13.38
N CYS A 201 -12.52 -6.25 12.79
CA CYS A 201 -11.82 -7.42 12.28
C CYS A 201 -10.33 -7.35 12.63
N HIS A 202 -9.77 -8.53 12.90
CA HIS A 202 -8.35 -8.70 13.12
C HIS A 202 -7.70 -9.10 11.81
N VAL A 203 -6.73 -8.30 11.36
CA VAL A 203 -6.03 -8.50 10.10
C VAL A 203 -4.56 -8.69 10.36
N GLU A 204 -4.00 -9.74 9.78
CA GLU A 204 -2.59 -10.04 9.90
C GLU A 204 -1.76 -8.95 9.20
N LEU A 205 -0.74 -8.50 9.92
CA LEU A 205 0.23 -7.50 9.49
C LEU A 205 1.52 -8.21 9.11
N VAL A 206 2.00 -7.98 7.89
CA VAL A 206 3.23 -8.58 7.38
C VAL A 206 4.22 -7.49 7.03
N ASP A 207 5.46 -7.65 7.47
CA ASP A 207 6.56 -6.78 7.07
C ASP A 207 6.92 -7.05 5.60
N PHE A 208 7.21 -5.97 4.88
CA PHE A 208 7.81 -6.04 3.55
C PHE A 208 9.07 -6.91 3.49
N LYS A 209 9.87 -6.94 4.56
CA LYS A 209 11.07 -7.80 4.64
C LYS A 209 10.71 -9.29 4.66
N ASP A 210 9.59 -9.66 5.28
CA ASP A 210 9.16 -11.04 5.42
C ASP A 210 8.41 -11.56 4.17
N GLU A 211 7.78 -10.67 3.39
CA GLU A 211 7.15 -11.02 2.10
C GLU A 211 8.15 -11.41 1.00
N VAL A 212 9.40 -10.97 1.09
CA VAL A 212 10.39 -11.13 0.00
C VAL A 212 11.14 -12.47 0.10
N GLY A 213 10.90 -13.26 1.14
CA GLY A 213 11.31 -14.67 1.30
C GLY A 213 12.34 -15.17 0.27
N ILE A 214 13.61 -14.84 0.51
CA ILE A 214 14.73 -15.73 0.19
C ILE A 214 14.94 -16.58 1.44
#